data_AF-K0IGM8-F1
#
_entry.id   AF-K0IGM8-F1
#
_cell.length_a   1.000
_cell.length_b   1.000
_cell.length_c   1.000
_cell.angle_alpha   90.00
_cell.angle_beta   90.00
_cell.angle_gamma   90.00
#
_symmetry.space_group_name_H-M   'P 1'
#
loop_
_entity.id
_entity.type
_entity.pdbx_description
1 polymer ?
#
loop_
_entity_poly.entity_id
_entity_poly.type
_entity_poly.pdbx_seq_one_letter_code
_entity_poly.pdbx_strand_id
1 'polypeptide(L)' 'MYPGRTKEQKDEFAKAITDAAVQILKTKPEHVIVVYDEKPKENWFQSGKPL' A
#
# COMPACT_ATOMS: atom_id res chain seq x y z
N MET A 1 -2.29 4.57 -4.14
CA MET A 1 -1.54 4.28 -5.40
C MET A 1 -2.52 4.25 -6.57
N TYR A 2 -2.06 4.31 -7.83
CA TYR A 2 -2.95 4.10 -8.98
C TYR A 2 -3.29 2.62 -9.15
N PRO A 3 -4.52 2.28 -9.60
CA PRO A 3 -4.90 0.91 -9.90
C PRO A 3 -4.04 0.32 -11.03
N GLY A 4 -4.09 -1.01 -11.18
CA GLY A 4 -3.44 -1.72 -12.29
C GLY A 4 -2.33 -2.70 -11.88
N ARG A 5 -2.08 -2.90 -10.59
CA ARG A 5 -1.19 -3.98 -10.11
C ARG A 5 -1.98 -5.28 -10.02
N THR A 6 -1.31 -6.39 -10.34
CA THR A 6 -1.92 -7.72 -10.23
C THR A 6 -2.11 -8.09 -8.75
N LYS A 7 -2.89 -9.15 -8.51
CA LYS A 7 -3.08 -9.67 -7.14
C LYS A 7 -1.75 -10.14 -6.55
N GLU A 8 -0.94 -10.83 -7.34
CA GLU A 8 0.36 -11.38 -6.92
C GLU A 8 1.32 -10.27 -6.49
N GLN A 9 1.37 -9.17 -7.24
CA GLN A 9 2.19 -8.00 -6.87
C GLN A 9 1.73 -7.37 -5.54
N LYS A 10 0.42 -7.32 -5.29
CA LYS A 10 -0.13 -6.82 -4.03
C LYS A 10 0.12 -7.79 -2.87
N ASP A 11 0.06 -9.09 -3.12
CA ASP A 11 0.34 -10.07 -2.08
C ASP A 11 1.83 -10.02 -1.68
N GLU A 12 2.74 -9.93 -2.66
CA GLU A 12 4.18 -9.80 -2.42
C GLU A 12 4.51 -8.51 -1.67
N PHE A 13 3.93 -7.38 -2.08
CA PHE A 13 4.17 -6.10 -1.41
C PHE A 13 3.62 -6.08 0.03
N ALA A 14 2.43 -6.64 0.27
CA ALA A 14 1.85 -6.69 1.61
C ALA A 14 2.72 -7.52 2.57
N LYS A 15 3.29 -8.63 2.07
CA LYS A 15 4.25 -9.44 2.82
C LYS A 15 5.50 -8.64 3.17
N ALA A 16 6.12 -7.99 2.19
CA ALA A 16 7.34 -7.21 2.41
C ALA A 16 7.15 -6.07 3.43
N ILE A 17 6.01 -5.36 3.38
CA ILE A 17 5.68 -4.30 4.34
C ILE A 17 5.46 -4.87 5.74
N THR A 18 4.80 -6.03 5.85
CA THR A 18 4.58 -6.70 7.14
C THR A 18 5.89 -7.13 7.78
N ASP A 19 6.78 -7.75 7.00
CA ASP A 19 8.11 -8.18 7.45
C ASP A 19 8.94 -6.97 7.94
N ALA A 20 8.91 -5.86 7.19
CA ALA A 20 9.58 -4.61 7.59
C ALA A 20 9.00 -4.03 8.89
N ALA A 21 7.68 -4.02 9.04
CA ALA A 21 7.02 -3.52 10.26
C ALA A 21 7.39 -4.36 11.48
N VAL A 22 7.38 -5.69 11.38
CA VAL A 22 7.83 -6.60 12.44
C VAL A 22 9.29 -6.33 12.80
N GLN A 23 10.17 -6.21 11.79
CA GLN A 23 11.60 -6.00 12.02
C GLN A 23 11.91 -4.66 12.67
N ILE A 24 11.31 -3.57 12.19
CA ILE A 24 11.65 -2.19 12.60
C ILE A 24 10.90 -1.82 13.87
N LEU A 25 9.59 -2.08 13.92
CA LEU A 25 8.71 -1.63 15.00
C LEU A 25 8.63 -2.65 16.15
N LYS A 26 9.23 -3.83 16.01
CA LYS A 26 9.24 -4.90 17.02
C LYS A 26 7.83 -5.32 17.45
N THR A 27 6.89 -5.31 16.51
CA THR A 27 5.51 -5.77 16.71
C THR A 27 5.33 -7.20 16.21
N LYS A 28 4.18 -7.80 16.52
CA LYS A 28 3.78 -9.09 15.98
C LYS A 28 3.09 -8.93 14.61
N PRO A 29 3.24 -9.88 13.68
CA PRO A 29 2.64 -9.77 12.34
C PRO A 29 1.12 -9.62 12.38
N GLU A 30 0.43 -10.26 13.34
CA GLU A 30 -1.03 -10.17 13.48
C GLU A 30 -1.55 -8.76 13.86
N HIS A 31 -0.67 -7.86 14.31
CA HIS A 31 -1.03 -6.47 14.58
C HIS A 31 -0.87 -5.56 13.35
N VAL A 32 -0.28 -6.07 12.25
CA VAL A 32 -0.01 -5.29 11.05
C VAL A 32 -1.12 -5.53 10.03
N ILE A 33 -1.79 -4.46 9.64
CA ILE A 33 -2.86 -4.49 8.63
C ILE A 33 -2.43 -3.59 7.46
N VAL A 34 -2.29 -4.17 6.27
CA VAL A 34 -1.97 -3.45 5.04
C VAL A 34 -3.25 -3.18 4.26
N VAL A 35 -3.57 -1.90 4.05
CA VAL A 35 -4.72 -1.47 3.24
C VAL A 35 -4.23 -0.76 1.99
N TYR A 36 -4.70 -1.23 0.82
CA TYR A 36 -4.45 -0.57 -0.45
C TYR A 36 -5.49 0.49 -0.73
N ASP A 37 -5.10 1.76 -0.67
CA ASP A 37 -5.94 2.86 -1.16
C ASP A 37 -5.61 3.13 -2.64
N GLU A 38 -6.43 2.55 -3.52
CA GLU A 38 -6.33 2.72 -4.96
C GLU A 38 -7.39 3.68 -5.47
N LYS A 39 -6.94 4.76 -6.11
CA LYS A 39 -7.81 5.76 -6.72
C LYS A 39 -7.37 5.94 -8.18
N PRO A 40 -8.30 5.89 -9.15
CA PRO A 40 -7.99 6.20 -10.55
C PRO A 40 -7.28 7.55 -10.67
N LYS A 41 -6.34 7.68 -11.62
CA LYS A 41 -5.45 8.85 -11.72
C LYS A 41 -6.24 10.15 -11.89
N GLU A 42 -7.34 10.09 -12.63
CA GLU A 42 -8.29 11.18 -12.86
C GLU A 42 -8.89 11.78 -11.58
N ASN A 43 -8.86 11.05 -10.47
CA ASN A 43 -9.38 11.52 -9.17
C ASN A 43 -8.31 12.20 -8.29
N TRP A 44 -7.07 12.29 -8.75
CA TRP A 44 -5.97 12.90 -7.98
C TRP A 44 -5.77 14.36 -8.40
N PHE A 45 -5.82 15.25 -7.42
CA PHE A 45 -5.53 16.66 -7.60
C PHE A 45 -4.49 17.11 -6.57
N GLN A 46 -3.49 17.85 -7.02
CA GLN A 46 -2.53 18.53 -6.15
C GLN A 46 -2.53 20.01 -6.49
N SER A 47 -2.67 20.86 -5.47
CA SER A 47 -2.74 22.32 -5.62
C SER A 47 -3.82 22.77 -6.62
N GLY A 48 -4.97 22.08 -6.63
CA GLY A 48 -6.10 22.38 -7.51
C GLY A 48 -5.92 21.95 -8.97
N LYS A 49 -4.89 21.18 -9.31
CA LYS A 49 -4.63 20.67 -10.67
C LYS A 49 -4.57 19.14 -10.69
N PRO A 50 -5.01 18.49 -11.78
CA PRO A 50 -4.83 17.04 -11.94
C PRO A 50 -3.37 16.64 -11.76
N LEU A 51 -3.14 15.52 -11.05
CA LEU A 51 -1.82 14.88 -10.93
C LEU A 51 -1.47 14.05 -12.18
#